data_AF-A0A962GU26-F1
#
_entry.id   AF-A0A962GU26-F1
#
_cell.length_a   1.000
_cell.length_b   1.000
_cell.length_c   1.000
_cell.angle_alpha   90.00
_cell.angle_beta   90.00
_cell.angle_gamma   90.00
#
_symmetry.space_group_name_H-M   'P 1'
#
loop_
_entity.id
_entity.type
_entity.pdbx_description
1 polymer ?
#
loop_
_entity_poly.entity_id
_entity_poly.type
_entity_poly.pdbx_seq_one_letter_code
_entity_poly.pdbx_strand_id
1 'polypeptide(L)'
;MSIESILKFTSGALAPTVAVLAVYIAFRQYLVERRNTKIALFDRRFDVYQKSIKYVFECWQSDNVPLEIEAQFRAAVVEAQFLFGSDVCDALLEVQRRGIEISVADRMRRQTSLEEEMQYVYTMRDHQQWFTRAEPHLSSVFDNI
;
A
#
# COMPACT_ATOMS: atom_id res chain seq x y z
N MET A 1 14.70 -63.40 20.50
CA MET A 1 15.18 -62.02 20.28
C MET A 1 14.80 -61.23 21.52
N SER A 2 15.77 -60.85 22.37
CA SER A 2 15.44 -60.20 23.64
C SER A 2 14.89 -58.78 23.39
N ILE A 3 13.93 -58.36 24.23
CA ILE A 3 13.28 -57.04 24.16
C ILE A 3 14.34 -55.90 24.21
N GLU A 4 15.47 -56.13 24.88
CA GLU A 4 16.60 -55.21 24.96
C GLU A 4 17.28 -54.92 23.61
N SER A 5 17.37 -55.92 22.73
CA SER A 5 17.96 -55.73 21.40
C SER A 5 17.07 -54.87 20.49
N ILE A 6 15.75 -55.01 20.64
CA ILE A 6 14.76 -54.22 19.88
C ILE A 6 14.78 -52.76 20.37
N LEU A 7 14.87 -52.53 21.68
CA LEU A 7 15.00 -51.19 22.28
C LEU A 7 16.29 -50.47 21.88
N LYS A 8 17.43 -51.15 21.84
CA LYS A 8 18.70 -50.56 21.39
C LYS A 8 18.69 -50.20 19.91
N PHE A 9 18.08 -51.04 19.07
CA PHE A 9 17.98 -50.79 17.63
C PHE A 9 17.06 -49.59 17.31
N THR A 10 15.91 -49.50 17.98
CA THR A 10 14.97 -48.38 17.83
C THR A 10 15.52 -47.07 18.41
N SER A 11 16.19 -47.12 19.57
CA SER A 11 16.85 -45.95 20.17
C SER A 11 17.98 -45.38 19.31
N GLY A 12 18.80 -46.25 18.69
CA GLY A 12 19.89 -45.83 17.81
C GLY A 12 19.43 -45.24 16.46
N ALA A 13 18.28 -45.68 15.93
CA ALA A 13 17.73 -45.19 14.68
C ALA A 13 16.90 -43.90 14.83
N LEU A 14 16.43 -43.57 16.03
CA LEU A 14 15.63 -42.37 16.31
C LEU A 14 16.41 -41.08 16.03
N ALA A 15 17.63 -40.96 16.54
CA ALA A 15 18.45 -39.76 16.37
C ALA A 15 18.70 -39.38 14.89
N PRO A 16 19.17 -40.29 14.01
CA PRO A 16 19.33 -39.98 12.60
C PRO A 16 18.00 -39.73 11.88
N THR A 17 16.92 -40.43 12.28
CA THR A 17 15.58 -40.20 11.70
C THR A 17 15.07 -38.80 12.02
N VAL A 18 15.20 -38.36 13.28
CA VAL A 18 14.85 -37.01 13.71
C VAL A 18 15.73 -35.97 13.02
N ALA A 19 17.03 -36.24 12.86
CA ALA A 19 17.94 -35.34 12.16
C ALA A 19 17.55 -35.16 10.68
N VAL A 20 17.24 -36.24 9.96
CA VAL A 20 16.76 -36.17 8.57
C VAL A 20 15.44 -35.43 8.48
N LEU A 21 14.51 -35.70 9.40
CA LEU A 21 13.22 -35.01 9.45
C LEU A 21 13.39 -33.51 9.72
N ALA A 22 14.29 -33.14 10.63
CA ALA A 22 14.59 -31.73 10.94
C ALA A 22 15.17 -30.99 9.73
N VAL A 23 16.13 -31.61 9.01
CA VAL A 23 16.69 -31.05 7.77
C VAL A 23 15.60 -30.88 6.72
N TYR A 24 14.72 -31.88 6.57
CA TYR A 24 13.60 -31.80 5.63
C TYR A 24 12.62 -30.67 5.97
N ILE A 25 12.23 -30.54 7.25
CA ILE A 25 11.34 -29.46 7.70
C ILE A 25 11.99 -28.10 7.48
N ALA A 26 13.27 -27.93 7.83
CA ALA A 26 14.00 -26.68 7.60
C ALA A 26 14.06 -26.31 6.11
N PHE A 27 14.30 -27.29 5.23
CA PHE A 27 14.27 -27.07 3.79
C PHE A 27 12.90 -26.62 3.29
N ARG A 28 11.82 -27.23 3.80
CA ARG A 28 10.44 -26.83 3.48
C ARG A 28 10.12 -25.42 4.00
N GLN A 29 10.55 -25.07 5.20
CA GLN A 29 10.38 -23.73 5.76
C GLN A 29 11.07 -22.67 4.88
N TYR A 30 12.32 -22.91 4.47
CA TYR A 30 13.03 -22.00 3.57
C TYR A 30 12.28 -21.74 2.25
N LEU A 31 11.70 -22.78 1.65
CA LEU A 31 10.90 -22.63 0.42
C LEU A 31 9.60 -21.86 0.64
N VAL A 32 8.97 -21.99 1.81
CA VAL A 32 7.75 -21.25 2.18
C VAL A 32 8.08 -19.78 2.41
N GLU A 33 9.11 -19.48 3.18
CA GLU A 33 9.53 -18.10 3.47
C GLU A 33 9.83 -17.32 2.18
N ARG A 34 10.51 -17.95 1.22
CA ARG A 34 10.79 -17.33 -0.07
C ARG A 34 9.53 -16.98 -0.88
N ARG A 35 8.45 -17.74 -0.72
CA ARG A 35 7.15 -17.43 -1.34
C ARG A 35 6.42 -16.34 -0.58
N ASN A 36 6.46 -16.38 0.75
CA ASN A 36 5.87 -15.36 1.61
C ASN A 36 6.47 -13.97 1.34
N THR A 37 7.77 -13.88 1.05
CA THR A 37 8.39 -12.59 0.67
C THR A 37 7.75 -11.95 -0.55
N LYS A 38 7.38 -12.76 -1.56
CA LYS A 38 6.73 -12.24 -2.78
C LYS A 38 5.31 -11.76 -2.50
N ILE A 39 4.56 -12.52 -1.70
CA ILE A 39 3.20 -12.17 -1.30
C ILE A 39 3.22 -10.88 -0.47
N ALA A 40 4.14 -10.78 0.50
CA ALA A 40 4.28 -9.59 1.34
C ALA A 40 4.62 -8.33 0.51
N LEU A 41 5.44 -8.45 -0.54
CA LEU A 41 5.69 -7.33 -1.45
C LEU A 41 4.45 -6.92 -2.23
N PHE A 42 3.67 -7.90 -2.71
CA PHE A 42 2.40 -7.62 -3.40
C PHE A 42 1.40 -6.93 -2.47
N ASP A 43 1.22 -7.44 -1.25
CA ASP A 43 0.29 -6.87 -0.27
C ASP A 43 0.64 -5.40 0.04
N ARG A 44 1.94 -5.10 0.21
CA ARG A 44 2.40 -3.72 0.43
C ARG A 44 2.15 -2.81 -0.77
N ARG A 45 2.38 -3.30 -1.99
CA ARG A 45 2.09 -2.53 -3.22
C ARG A 45 0.59 -2.26 -3.36
N PHE A 46 -0.24 -3.27 -3.07
CA PHE A 46 -1.68 -3.16 -3.13
C PHE A 46 -2.24 -2.21 -2.06
N ASP A 47 -1.68 -2.22 -0.85
CA ASP A 47 -2.06 -1.29 0.22
C ASP A 47 -1.80 0.18 -0.16
N VAL A 48 -0.67 0.49 -0.81
CA VAL A 48 -0.40 1.84 -1.36
C VAL A 48 -1.45 2.23 -2.39
N TYR A 49 -1.80 1.32 -3.31
CA TYR A 49 -2.85 1.55 -4.30
C TYR A 49 -4.20 1.86 -3.63
N GLN A 50 -4.63 1.03 -2.67
CA GLN A 50 -5.90 1.21 -1.97
C GLN A 50 -5.99 2.56 -1.24
N LYS A 51 -4.92 2.96 -0.52
CA LYS A 51 -4.85 4.26 0.15
C LYS A 51 -4.90 5.42 -0.84
N SER A 52 -4.28 5.27 -2.01
CA SER A 52 -4.25 6.29 -3.05
C SER A 52 -5.62 6.49 -3.69
N ILE A 53 -6.30 5.41 -4.07
CA ILE A 53 -7.66 5.48 -4.64
C ILE A 53 -8.65 6.02 -3.61
N LYS A 54 -8.54 5.60 -2.34
CA LYS A 54 -9.37 6.14 -1.25
C LYS A 54 -9.20 7.65 -1.13
N TYR A 55 -7.97 8.16 -1.15
CA TYR A 55 -7.70 9.59 -1.09
C TYR A 55 -8.28 10.36 -2.29
N VAL A 56 -8.12 9.83 -3.51
CA VAL A 56 -8.69 10.41 -4.74
C VAL A 56 -10.21 10.50 -4.65
N PHE A 57 -10.86 9.42 -4.21
CA PHE A 57 -12.30 9.37 -4.06
C PHE A 57 -12.81 10.42 -3.05
N GLU A 58 -12.12 10.58 -1.93
CA GLU A 58 -12.47 11.57 -0.91
C GLU A 58 -12.25 13.01 -1.39
N CYS A 59 -11.16 13.27 -2.12
CA CYS A 59 -10.92 14.57 -2.75
C CYS A 59 -11.99 14.92 -3.79
N TRP A 60 -12.53 13.91 -4.47
CA TRP A 60 -13.60 14.10 -5.45
C TRP A 60 -14.96 14.33 -4.78
N GLN A 61 -15.30 13.55 -3.75
CA GLN A 61 -16.61 13.58 -3.11
C GLN A 61 -16.77 14.78 -2.15
N SER A 62 -15.69 15.21 -1.51
CA SER A 62 -15.72 16.20 -0.43
C SER A 62 -14.72 17.32 -0.68
N ASP A 63 -15.13 18.54 -0.32
CA ASP A 63 -14.25 19.72 -0.25
C ASP A 63 -13.25 19.64 0.91
N ASN A 64 -13.48 18.71 1.85
CA ASN A 64 -12.65 18.52 3.04
C ASN A 64 -12.37 17.03 3.25
N VAL A 65 -11.13 16.64 3.00
CA VAL A 65 -10.66 15.26 3.20
C VAL A 65 -10.39 15.03 4.69
N PRO A 66 -10.88 13.93 5.29
CA PRO A 66 -10.56 13.59 6.67
C PRO A 66 -9.05 13.50 6.89
N LEU A 67 -8.55 14.12 7.97
CA LEU A 67 -7.12 14.15 8.32
C LEU A 67 -6.50 12.75 8.38
N GLU A 68 -7.26 11.76 8.83
CA GLU A 68 -6.81 10.36 8.87
C GLU A 68 -6.50 9.82 7.47
N ILE A 69 -7.35 10.10 6.48
CA ILE A 69 -7.18 9.63 5.10
C ILE A 69 -6.01 10.37 4.46
N GLU A 70 -5.88 11.67 4.71
CA GLU A 70 -4.73 12.46 4.26
C GLU A 70 -3.41 11.93 4.84
N ALA A 71 -3.37 11.59 6.14
CA ALA A 71 -2.20 11.03 6.78
C ALA A 71 -1.84 9.64 6.23
N GLN A 72 -2.84 8.78 6.03
CA GLN A 72 -2.67 7.46 5.41
C GLN A 72 -2.11 7.58 3.98
N PHE A 73 -2.62 8.53 3.20
CA PHE A 73 -2.13 8.79 1.86
C PHE A 73 -0.69 9.32 1.87
N ARG A 74 -0.37 10.31 2.71
CA ARG A 74 1.02 10.81 2.85
C ARG A 74 2.01 9.70 3.20
N ALA A 75 1.63 8.80 4.12
CA ALA A 75 2.44 7.62 4.43
C ALA A 75 2.61 6.70 3.21
N ALA A 76 1.53 6.48 2.44
CA ALA A 76 1.57 5.70 1.21
C ALA A 76 2.48 6.32 0.14
N VAL A 77 2.51 7.64 -0.01
CA VAL A 77 3.43 8.34 -0.93
C VAL A 77 4.89 8.11 -0.54
N VAL A 78 5.21 8.17 0.75
CA VAL A 78 6.58 7.89 1.25
C VAL A 78 6.94 6.44 1.03
N GLU A 79 6.03 5.52 1.32
CA GLU A 79 6.25 4.09 1.09
C GLU A 79 6.42 3.76 -0.40
N ALA A 80 5.70 4.48 -1.28
CA ALA A 80 5.77 4.28 -2.71
C ALA A 80 7.19 4.51 -3.29
N GLN A 81 7.94 5.46 -2.72
CA GLN A 81 9.33 5.74 -3.13
C GLN A 81 10.26 4.53 -2.98
N PHE A 82 9.92 3.58 -2.11
CA PHE A 82 10.71 2.37 -1.88
C PHE A 82 10.16 1.15 -2.64
N LEU A 83 8.86 1.12 -2.93
CA LEU A 83 8.19 -0.02 -3.54
C LEU A 83 8.08 0.07 -5.06
N PHE A 84 8.15 1.28 -5.61
CA PHE A 84 7.83 1.60 -7.00
C PHE A 84 8.91 2.47 -7.67
N GLY A 85 8.80 2.59 -9.00
CA GLY A 85 9.61 3.51 -9.79
C GLY A 85 9.10 4.96 -9.78
N SER A 86 9.80 5.84 -10.51
CA SER A 86 9.48 7.27 -10.62
C SER A 86 8.04 7.51 -11.08
N ASP A 87 7.54 6.73 -12.04
CA ASP A 87 6.26 6.99 -12.70
C ASP A 87 5.09 6.96 -11.72
N VAL A 88 5.09 5.99 -10.78
CA VAL A 88 4.09 5.90 -9.71
C VAL A 88 4.26 7.05 -8.73
N CYS A 89 5.50 7.33 -8.33
CA CYS A 89 5.78 8.39 -7.36
C CYS A 89 5.32 9.74 -7.89
N ASP A 90 5.60 10.04 -9.16
CA ASP A 90 5.22 11.29 -9.82
C ASP A 90 3.70 11.41 -9.92
N ALA A 91 3.00 10.33 -10.26
CA ALA A 91 1.54 10.30 -10.28
C ALA A 91 0.93 10.56 -8.89
N LEU A 92 1.48 9.92 -7.85
CA LEU A 92 1.03 10.12 -6.46
C LEU A 92 1.34 11.53 -5.93
N LEU A 93 2.47 12.11 -6.32
CA LEU A 93 2.84 13.48 -5.97
C LEU A 93 1.91 14.50 -6.64
N GLU A 94 1.49 14.27 -7.89
CA GLU A 94 0.50 15.13 -8.54
C GLU A 94 -0.86 15.06 -7.84
N VAL A 95 -1.30 13.86 -7.47
CA VAL A 95 -2.51 13.65 -6.65
C VAL A 95 -2.42 14.42 -5.34
N GLN A 96 -1.27 14.33 -4.65
CA GLN A 96 -1.03 15.07 -3.40
C GLN A 96 -1.10 16.58 -3.60
N ARG A 97 -0.44 17.09 -4.66
CA ARG A 97 -0.41 18.52 -4.97
C ARG A 97 -1.82 19.06 -5.19
N ARG A 98 -2.63 18.37 -5.99
CA ARG A 98 -4.02 18.74 -6.29
C ARG A 98 -4.92 18.72 -5.04
N GLY A 99 -4.74 17.73 -4.17
CA GLY A 99 -5.49 17.66 -2.91
C GLY A 99 -5.15 18.78 -1.94
N ILE A 100 -3.88 19.20 -1.90
CA ILE A 100 -3.43 20.39 -1.16
C ILE A 100 -4.07 21.66 -1.74
N GLU A 101 -4.14 21.81 -3.06
CA GLU A 101 -4.77 22.96 -3.70
C GLU A 101 -6.25 23.11 -3.34
N ILE A 102 -7.02 22.01 -3.31
CA ILE A 102 -8.41 22.01 -2.82
C ILE A 102 -8.46 22.48 -1.36
N SER A 103 -7.60 21.92 -0.50
CA SER A 103 -7.59 22.25 0.93
C SER A 103 -7.21 23.71 1.19
N VAL A 104 -6.30 24.27 0.39
CA VAL A 104 -5.91 25.68 0.44
C VAL A 104 -7.06 26.55 -0.06
N ALA A 105 -7.68 26.20 -1.17
CA ALA A 105 -8.80 26.94 -1.73
C ALA A 105 -10.00 26.97 -0.77
N ASP A 106 -10.36 25.86 -0.12
CA ASP A 106 -11.43 25.84 0.89
C ASP A 106 -11.08 26.72 2.10
N ARG A 107 -9.82 26.73 2.54
CA ARG A 107 -9.38 27.60 3.64
C ARG A 107 -9.50 29.07 3.28
N MET A 108 -9.08 29.44 2.08
CA MET A 108 -9.19 30.82 1.59
C MET A 108 -10.65 31.22 1.41
N ARG A 109 -11.47 30.34 0.84
CA ARG A 109 -12.93 30.52 0.68
C ARG A 109 -13.60 30.90 1.99
N ARG A 110 -13.28 30.19 3.08
CA ARG A 110 -13.83 30.45 4.43
C ARG A 110 -13.40 31.79 5.04
N GLN A 111 -12.33 32.41 4.54
CA GLN A 111 -11.74 33.64 5.10
C GLN A 111 -12.03 34.89 4.29
N THR A 112 -12.74 34.76 3.16
CA THR A 112 -12.83 35.78 2.12
C THR A 112 -14.27 36.29 1.94
N SER A 113 -14.44 37.45 1.29
CA SER A 113 -15.74 38.03 0.93
C SER A 113 -16.47 37.22 -0.16
N LEU A 114 -17.81 37.35 -0.24
CA LEU A 114 -18.68 36.62 -1.18
C LEU A 114 -18.29 36.77 -2.67
N GLU A 115 -17.74 37.92 -3.08
CA GLU A 115 -17.35 38.18 -4.48
C GLU A 115 -16.10 37.38 -4.89
N GLU A 116 -15.14 37.27 -3.98
CA GLU A 116 -13.89 36.51 -4.17
C GLU A 116 -14.08 35.01 -3.84
N GLU A 117 -15.13 34.65 -3.11
CA GLU A 117 -15.49 33.25 -2.79
C GLU A 117 -15.71 32.40 -4.06
N MET A 118 -16.35 33.00 -5.07
CA MET A 118 -16.66 32.35 -6.35
C MET A 118 -15.40 31.84 -7.05
N GLN A 119 -14.28 32.57 -7.00
CA GLN A 119 -13.01 32.16 -7.61
C GLN A 119 -12.46 30.88 -6.98
N TYR A 120 -12.55 30.75 -5.65
CA TYR A 120 -12.10 29.55 -4.95
C TYR A 120 -13.00 28.35 -5.23
N VAL A 121 -14.32 28.56 -5.34
CA VAL A 121 -15.27 27.51 -5.73
C VAL A 121 -14.97 26.98 -7.13
N TYR A 122 -14.68 27.84 -8.11
CA TYR A 122 -14.28 27.39 -9.46
C TYR A 122 -12.96 26.62 -9.44
N THR A 123 -11.98 27.09 -8.65
CA THR A 123 -10.68 26.42 -8.51
C THR A 123 -10.83 25.03 -7.90
N MET A 124 -11.59 24.90 -6.81
CA MET A 124 -11.88 23.60 -6.17
C MET A 124 -12.57 22.65 -7.14
N ARG A 125 -13.56 23.14 -7.91
CA ARG A 125 -14.26 22.34 -8.90
C ARG A 125 -13.35 21.84 -10.03
N ASP A 126 -12.41 22.66 -10.51
CA ASP A 126 -11.44 22.24 -11.52
C ASP A 126 -10.58 21.09 -11.01
N HIS A 127 -10.08 21.19 -9.78
CA HIS A 127 -9.30 20.12 -9.15
C HIS A 127 -10.15 18.85 -8.91
N GLN A 128 -11.41 18.97 -8.49
CA GLN A 128 -12.32 17.83 -8.36
C GLN A 128 -12.60 17.14 -9.70
N GLN A 129 -12.78 17.92 -10.78
CA GLN A 129 -12.93 17.39 -12.15
C GLN A 129 -11.65 16.79 -12.72
N TRP A 130 -10.49 17.14 -12.16
CA TRP A 130 -9.25 16.47 -12.47
C TRP A 130 -9.20 15.08 -11.80
N PHE A 131 -9.65 14.96 -10.55
CA PHE A 131 -9.66 13.68 -9.83
C PHE A 131 -10.52 12.60 -10.48
N THR A 132 -11.65 12.96 -11.12
CA THR A 132 -12.46 12.00 -11.90
C THR A 132 -11.72 11.39 -13.08
N ARG A 133 -10.71 12.09 -13.60
CA ARG A 133 -9.84 11.63 -14.69
C ARG A 133 -8.53 11.02 -14.20
N ALA A 134 -8.19 11.22 -12.93
CA ALA A 134 -6.97 10.73 -12.31
C ALA A 134 -7.06 9.24 -11.93
N GLU A 135 -8.24 8.75 -11.53
CA GLU A 135 -8.44 7.35 -11.15
C GLU A 135 -8.02 6.35 -12.26
N PRO A 136 -8.47 6.48 -13.53
CA PRO A 136 -8.04 5.58 -14.59
C PRO A 136 -6.53 5.66 -14.86
N HIS A 137 -5.96 6.87 -14.73
CA HIS A 137 -4.53 7.07 -14.91
C HIS A 137 -3.73 6.36 -13.82
N LEU A 138 -4.11 6.51 -12.55
CA LEU A 138 -3.48 5.78 -11.45
C LEU A 138 -3.58 4.28 -11.66
N SER A 139 -4.76 3.73 -11.98
CA SER A 139 -4.91 2.30 -12.28
C SER A 139 -3.91 1.84 -13.35
N SER A 140 -3.79 2.59 -14.44
CA SER A 140 -2.87 2.23 -15.53
C SER A 140 -1.40 2.24 -15.12
N VAL A 141 -1.00 3.15 -14.23
CA VAL A 141 0.38 3.25 -13.75
C VAL A 141 0.67 2.10 -12.77
N PHE A 142 -0.30 1.71 -11.94
CA PHE A 142 -0.18 0.57 -11.03
C PHE A 142 -0.23 -0.80 -11.72
N ASP A 143 -0.92 -0.92 -12.86
CA ASP A 143 -1.01 -2.17 -13.64
C ASP A 143 0.30 -2.52 -14.38
N ASN A 144 1.20 -1.56 -14.57
CA ASN A 144 2.46 -1.73 -15.29
C ASN A 144 3.65 -2.20 -14.41
N ILE A 145 3.40 -2.70 -13.18
CA ILE A 145 4.41 -2.97 -12.11
C ILE A 145 4.38 -4.42 -11.62
#